data_AF-A0A841MXU6-F1
#
_entry.id   AF-A0A841MXU6-F1
#
_cell.length_a   1.000
_cell.length_b   1.000
_cell.length_c   1.000
_cell.angle_alpha   90.00
_cell.angle_beta   90.00
_cell.angle_gamma   90.00
#
_symmetry.space_group_name_H-M   'P 1'
#
loop_
_entity.id
_entity.type
_entity.pdbx_description
1 polymer ?
#
loop_
_entity_poly.entity_id
_entity_poly.type
_entity_poly.pdbx_seq_one_letter_code
_entity_poly.pdbx_strand_id
1 'polypeptide(L)'
;MQKLKYIYQNWNRSYYKLQSEEVTIKYYQRFYKSKMPKKMLTEKTQDVKTWAKYAYSANKDFMQRMWQGEFSLKNLDTFNDKVDEIARIFNVTALLETTEQPYAYLDIGGAFATVCFIDEYNRVYMQYSFQNDDISVDSEEFKNRFKNDNLFLVELEVFIYPEEMIDERWQNKDYISYAFTPAGYLEVTKIFDVRGDALTEKYIAESPVNVESNWEPYPEFGEWESIFRMKRWKEGELAEGIKLPENTGN
;
A
#
# COMPACT_ATOMS: atom_id res chain seq x y z
N MET A 1 -8.92 -15.79 -12.96
CA MET A 1 -8.75 -15.06 -11.69
C MET A 1 -10.05 -15.24 -10.92
N GLN A 2 -10.00 -15.64 -9.64
CA GLN A 2 -11.23 -15.66 -8.83
C GLN A 2 -11.76 -14.23 -8.71
N LYS A 3 -13.08 -14.07 -8.72
CA LYS A 3 -13.71 -12.76 -8.61
C LYS A 3 -13.59 -12.25 -7.17
N LEU A 4 -13.29 -10.97 -7.02
CA LEU A 4 -13.07 -10.34 -5.72
C LEU A 4 -14.29 -9.53 -5.28
N LYS A 5 -14.55 -9.54 -3.97
CA LYS A 5 -15.54 -8.70 -3.28
C LYS A 5 -14.80 -7.69 -2.41
N TYR A 6 -15.16 -6.42 -2.51
CA TYR A 6 -14.50 -5.33 -1.79
C TYR A 6 -15.34 -4.80 -0.64
N ILE A 7 -14.73 -4.68 0.54
CA ILE A 7 -15.36 -4.12 1.76
C ILE A 7 -14.45 -3.06 2.39
N TYR A 8 -15.02 -2.12 3.13
CA TYR A 8 -14.29 -0.98 3.73
C TYR A 8 -13.83 -1.24 5.17
N GLN A 9 -13.52 -2.50 5.49
CA GLN A 9 -13.14 -2.93 6.84
C GLN A 9 -11.63 -3.07 6.96
N ASN A 10 -11.12 -2.80 8.17
CA ASN A 10 -9.69 -2.83 8.44
C ASN A 10 -9.17 -4.28 8.61
N TRP A 11 -8.05 -4.58 7.98
CA TRP A 11 -7.24 -5.75 8.30
C TRP A 11 -6.29 -5.44 9.46
N ASN A 12 -6.48 -6.07 10.62
CA ASN A 12 -5.55 -5.86 11.72
C ASN A 12 -4.33 -6.76 11.57
N ARG A 13 -3.20 -6.18 11.12
CA ARG A 13 -1.92 -6.88 10.97
C ARG A 13 -1.43 -7.55 12.25
N SER A 14 -1.68 -6.96 13.42
CA SER A 14 -1.21 -7.52 14.70
C SER A 14 -1.96 -8.76 15.15
N TYR A 15 -3.20 -8.93 14.68
CA TYR A 15 -4.05 -10.08 15.01
C TYR A 15 -4.32 -10.99 13.80
N TYR A 16 -3.71 -10.70 12.65
CA TYR A 16 -3.92 -11.44 11.39
C TYR A 16 -5.41 -11.68 11.09
N LYS A 17 -6.21 -10.63 11.25
CA LYS A 17 -7.68 -10.77 11.22
C LYS A 17 -8.39 -9.52 10.70
N LEU A 18 -9.37 -9.76 9.83
CA LEU A 18 -10.37 -8.80 9.41
C LEU A 18 -11.22 -8.34 10.59
N GLN A 19 -11.23 -7.03 10.84
CA GLN A 19 -12.03 -6.42 11.90
C GLN A 19 -13.47 -6.24 11.45
N SER A 20 -14.41 -6.32 12.39
CA SER A 20 -15.79 -5.94 12.10
C SER A 20 -15.89 -4.45 11.74
N GLU A 21 -16.97 -4.08 11.08
CA GLU A 21 -17.30 -2.67 10.81
C GLU A 21 -17.30 -1.83 12.10
N GLU A 22 -17.90 -2.32 13.18
CA GLU A 22 -17.94 -1.61 14.46
C GLU A 22 -16.52 -1.33 15.01
N VAL A 23 -15.63 -2.33 14.96
CA VAL A 23 -14.25 -2.17 15.45
C VAL A 23 -13.47 -1.22 14.53
N THR A 24 -13.68 -1.31 13.22
CA THR A 24 -13.07 -0.41 12.24
C THR A 24 -13.49 1.05 12.48
N ILE A 25 -14.77 1.30 12.71
CA ILE A 25 -15.27 2.64 13.06
C ILE A 25 -14.70 3.15 14.38
N LYS A 26 -14.67 2.33 15.43
CA LYS A 26 -14.08 2.71 16.72
C LYS A 26 -12.60 3.06 16.58
N TYR A 27 -11.88 2.37 15.70
CA TYR A 27 -10.49 2.70 15.37
C TYR A 27 -10.38 4.12 14.79
N TYR A 28 -11.14 4.47 13.75
CA TYR A 28 -11.11 5.81 13.17
C TYR A 28 -11.53 6.89 14.18
N GLN A 29 -12.59 6.65 14.95
CA GLN A 29 -13.04 7.57 15.99
C GLN A 29 -11.96 7.83 17.05
N ARG A 30 -11.23 6.79 17.46
CA ARG A 30 -10.14 6.94 18.41
C ARG A 30 -8.95 7.68 17.80
N PHE A 31 -8.56 7.31 16.57
CA PHE A 31 -7.41 7.87 15.89
C PHE A 31 -7.59 9.38 15.59
N TYR A 32 -8.79 9.79 15.17
CA TYR A 32 -9.08 11.18 14.78
C TYR A 32 -9.71 12.04 15.89
N LYS A 33 -9.87 11.52 17.11
CA LYS A 33 -10.54 12.22 18.22
C LYS A 33 -9.99 13.62 18.51
N SER A 34 -8.68 13.79 18.40
CA SER A 34 -7.98 15.06 18.63
C SER A 34 -7.57 15.79 17.35
N LYS A 35 -7.87 15.21 16.18
CA LYS A 35 -7.47 15.73 14.86
C LYS A 35 -8.63 16.35 14.08
N MET A 36 -9.86 16.14 14.53
CA MET A 36 -11.07 16.59 13.84
C MET A 36 -12.11 17.13 14.82
N PRO A 37 -12.96 18.09 14.39
CA PRO A 37 -14.10 18.53 15.18
C PRO A 37 -15.01 17.35 15.54
N LYS A 38 -15.37 17.22 16.83
CA LYS A 38 -16.17 16.08 17.34
C LYS A 38 -17.43 15.79 16.53
N LYS A 39 -18.20 16.84 16.19
CA LYS A 39 -19.44 16.72 15.41
C LYS A 39 -19.17 16.10 14.02
N MET A 40 -18.15 16.62 13.33
CA MET A 40 -17.75 16.12 12.02
C MET A 40 -17.29 14.66 12.10
N LEU A 41 -16.47 14.32 13.10
CA LEU A 41 -16.01 12.94 13.28
C LEU A 41 -17.18 11.97 13.48
N THR A 42 -18.15 12.31 14.33
CA THR A 42 -19.36 11.50 14.53
C THR A 42 -20.18 11.35 13.25
N GLU A 43 -20.38 12.44 12.51
CA GLU A 43 -21.14 12.40 11.24
C GLU A 43 -20.45 11.56 10.16
N LYS A 44 -19.11 11.61 10.07
CA LYS A 44 -18.36 10.87 9.05
C LYS A 44 -18.06 9.42 9.42
N THR A 45 -18.24 9.03 10.68
CA THR A 45 -17.99 7.65 11.18
C THR A 45 -19.29 6.92 11.54
N GLN A 46 -20.38 7.18 10.80
CA GLN A 46 -21.65 6.46 10.97
C GLN A 46 -21.54 4.98 10.56
N ASP A 47 -20.84 4.73 9.45
CA ASP A 47 -20.58 3.41 8.87
C ASP A 47 -19.25 3.49 8.08
N VAL A 48 -18.64 2.35 7.79
CA VAL A 48 -17.30 2.34 7.16
C VAL A 48 -17.30 2.91 5.74
N LYS A 49 -18.41 2.78 5.00
CA LYS A 49 -18.51 3.27 3.62
C LYS A 49 -18.63 4.80 3.59
N THR A 50 -19.37 5.38 4.54
CA THR A 50 -19.48 6.83 4.73
C THR A 50 -18.13 7.43 5.09
N TRP A 51 -17.37 6.77 5.98
CA TRP A 51 -16.00 7.18 6.29
C TRP A 51 -15.10 7.08 5.05
N ALA A 52 -15.10 5.94 4.36
CA ALA A 52 -14.24 5.71 3.19
C ALA A 52 -14.50 6.72 2.08
N LYS A 53 -15.76 7.10 1.80
CA LYS A 53 -16.08 8.14 0.81
C LYS A 53 -15.52 9.51 1.21
N TYR A 54 -15.67 9.88 2.48
CA TYR A 54 -15.13 11.13 3.01
C TYR A 54 -13.61 11.14 2.93
N ALA A 55 -12.96 10.07 3.37
CA ALA A 55 -11.53 9.93 3.39
C ALA A 55 -10.92 9.92 1.98
N TYR A 56 -11.55 9.19 1.04
CA TYR A 56 -11.20 9.20 -0.37
C TYR A 56 -11.21 10.62 -0.96
N SER A 57 -12.28 11.37 -0.71
CA SER A 57 -12.40 12.75 -1.20
C SER A 57 -11.33 13.66 -0.61
N ALA A 58 -11.03 13.51 0.69
CA ALA A 58 -9.99 14.26 1.37
C ALA A 58 -8.59 13.93 0.83
N ASN A 59 -8.29 12.66 0.56
CA ASN A 59 -7.01 12.26 -0.03
C ASN A 59 -6.87 12.73 -1.48
N LYS A 60 -7.95 12.77 -2.25
CA LYS A 60 -7.93 13.36 -3.60
C LYS A 60 -7.63 14.85 -3.56
N ASP A 61 -8.25 15.59 -2.65
CA ASP A 61 -7.95 17.01 -2.41
C ASP A 61 -6.48 17.20 -1.99
N PHE A 62 -5.98 16.37 -1.07
CA PHE A 62 -4.57 16.38 -0.65
C PHE A 62 -3.61 16.26 -1.83
N MET A 63 -3.80 15.27 -2.71
CA MET A 63 -2.96 15.08 -3.90
C MET A 63 -3.09 16.23 -4.90
N GLN A 64 -4.31 16.72 -5.15
CA GLN A 64 -4.53 17.86 -6.04
C GLN A 64 -3.78 19.11 -5.58
N ARG A 65 -3.77 19.38 -4.26
CA ARG A 65 -3.02 20.50 -3.67
C ARG A 65 -1.50 20.29 -3.79
N MET A 66 -1.02 19.06 -3.65
CA MET A 66 0.40 18.74 -3.96
C MET A 66 0.75 19.03 -5.42
N TRP A 67 -0.11 18.64 -6.37
CA TRP A 67 0.11 18.89 -7.81
C TRP A 67 0.11 20.35 -8.18
N GLN A 68 -0.66 21.16 -7.46
CA GLN A 68 -0.67 22.62 -7.57
C GLN A 68 0.57 23.27 -6.93
N GLY A 69 1.43 22.48 -6.28
CA GLY A 69 2.68 22.93 -5.68
C GLY A 69 2.50 23.59 -4.31
N GLU A 70 1.35 23.40 -3.64
CA GLU A 70 1.13 23.97 -2.30
C GLU A 70 2.09 23.39 -1.26
N PHE A 71 2.43 22.10 -1.40
CA PHE A 71 3.38 21.38 -0.57
C PHE A 71 3.89 20.13 -1.32
N SER A 72 4.99 19.53 -0.85
CA SER A 72 5.59 18.34 -1.48
C SER A 72 6.37 17.53 -0.44
N LEU A 73 6.77 16.31 -0.79
CA LEU A 73 7.63 15.48 0.06
C LEU A 73 9.02 16.09 0.29
N LYS A 74 9.42 17.11 -0.47
CA LYS A 74 10.69 17.84 -0.27
C LYS A 74 10.65 18.81 0.92
N ASN A 75 9.46 19.19 1.40
CA ASN A 75 9.28 20.04 2.59
C ASN A 75 8.44 19.30 3.62
N LEU A 76 9.11 18.48 4.44
CA LEU A 76 8.48 17.56 5.36
C LEU A 76 7.62 18.23 6.43
N ASP A 77 8.01 19.40 6.94
CA ASP A 77 7.23 20.10 7.97
C ASP A 77 5.86 20.51 7.43
N THR A 78 5.84 21.19 6.28
CA THR A 78 4.57 21.59 5.63
C THR A 78 3.78 20.38 5.15
N PHE A 79 4.45 19.34 4.64
CA PHE A 79 3.78 18.09 4.25
C PHE A 79 3.08 17.44 5.45
N ASN A 80 3.76 17.31 6.59
CA ASN A 80 3.21 16.70 7.80
C ASN A 80 2.03 17.50 8.36
N ASP A 81 2.13 18.83 8.39
CA ASP A 81 1.01 19.69 8.78
C ASP A 81 -0.23 19.43 7.89
N LYS A 82 -0.02 19.30 6.58
CA LYS A 82 -1.09 19.03 5.62
C LYS A 82 -1.65 17.62 5.73
N VAL A 83 -0.83 16.64 6.10
CA VAL A 83 -1.29 15.27 6.39
C VAL A 83 -2.27 15.30 7.56
N ASP A 84 -1.92 15.99 8.65
CA ASP A 84 -2.81 16.10 9.80
C ASP A 84 -4.08 16.91 9.48
N GLU A 85 -3.95 18.00 8.72
CA GLU A 85 -5.07 18.87 8.32
C GLU A 85 -6.07 18.13 7.41
N ILE A 86 -5.59 17.43 6.37
CA ILE A 86 -6.41 17.00 5.23
C ILE A 86 -6.50 15.49 5.13
N ALA A 87 -5.36 14.79 5.14
CA ALA A 87 -5.30 13.37 4.77
C ALA A 87 -6.08 12.48 5.75
N ARG A 88 -6.79 11.49 5.23
CA ARG A 88 -7.62 10.58 6.02
C ARG A 88 -7.38 9.14 5.61
N ILE A 89 -7.03 8.31 6.57
CA ILE A 89 -6.78 6.90 6.35
C ILE A 89 -8.13 6.19 6.17
N PHE A 90 -8.22 5.34 5.15
CA PHE A 90 -9.27 4.35 5.04
C PHE A 90 -8.71 3.06 4.46
N ASN A 91 -9.43 1.96 4.69
CA ASN A 91 -9.00 0.63 4.29
C ASN A 91 -10.01 0.03 3.32
N VAL A 92 -9.51 -0.77 2.37
CA VAL A 92 -10.32 -1.65 1.52
C VAL A 92 -9.77 -3.05 1.70
N THR A 93 -10.60 -4.02 2.06
CA THR A 93 -10.22 -5.44 2.07
C THR A 93 -10.88 -6.13 0.88
N ALA A 94 -10.08 -6.83 0.08
CA ALA A 94 -10.51 -7.71 -0.99
C ALA A 94 -10.70 -9.13 -0.43
N LEU A 95 -11.87 -9.70 -0.65
CA LEU A 95 -12.23 -11.08 -0.31
C LEU A 95 -12.42 -11.90 -1.57
N LEU A 96 -12.08 -13.18 -1.53
CA LEU A 96 -12.48 -14.12 -2.57
C LEU A 96 -14.00 -14.28 -2.53
N GLU A 97 -14.70 -14.01 -3.65
CA GLU A 97 -16.17 -13.98 -3.67
C GLU A 97 -16.80 -15.33 -3.30
N THR A 98 -16.11 -16.44 -3.58
CA THR A 98 -16.61 -17.80 -3.35
C THR A 98 -16.49 -18.26 -1.90
N THR A 99 -15.43 -17.86 -1.20
CA THR A 99 -15.11 -18.35 0.16
C THR A 99 -15.21 -17.27 1.23
N GLU A 100 -15.33 -16.00 0.82
CA GLU A 100 -15.19 -14.81 1.66
C GLU A 100 -13.87 -14.74 2.43
N GLN A 101 -12.86 -15.53 2.03
CA GLN A 101 -11.54 -15.48 2.63
C GLN A 101 -10.81 -14.19 2.23
N PRO A 102 -10.10 -13.54 3.18
CA PRO A 102 -9.25 -12.40 2.90
C PRO A 102 -8.19 -12.73 1.86
N TYR A 103 -8.20 -12.00 0.74
CA TYR A 103 -7.20 -12.12 -0.33
C TYR A 103 -6.08 -11.09 -0.16
N ALA A 104 -6.48 -9.85 0.07
CA ALA A 104 -5.57 -8.73 0.23
C ALA A 104 -6.30 -7.57 0.92
N TYR A 105 -5.56 -6.59 1.40
CA TYR A 105 -6.11 -5.30 1.82
C TYR A 105 -5.25 -4.15 1.34
N LEU A 106 -5.87 -2.98 1.29
CA LEU A 106 -5.31 -1.73 0.81
C LEU A 106 -5.51 -0.68 1.90
N ASP A 107 -4.42 -0.02 2.28
CA ASP A 107 -4.40 1.13 3.16
C ASP A 107 -4.13 2.37 2.30
N ILE A 108 -5.02 3.37 2.33
CA ILE A 108 -4.81 4.64 1.61
C ILE A 108 -4.80 5.78 2.61
N GLY A 109 -3.83 6.69 2.50
CA GLY A 109 -3.78 7.93 3.26
C GLY A 109 -2.91 8.99 2.59
N GLY A 110 -3.49 10.17 2.32
CA GLY A 110 -2.78 11.27 1.67
C GLY A 110 -2.25 10.86 0.30
N ALA A 111 -0.94 10.98 0.11
CA ALA A 111 -0.24 10.61 -1.13
C ALA A 111 0.22 9.15 -1.19
N PHE A 112 -0.10 8.33 -0.18
CA PHE A 112 0.40 6.95 -0.05
C PHE A 112 -0.73 5.92 -0.15
N ALA A 113 -0.42 4.81 -0.79
CA ALA A 113 -1.28 3.64 -0.84
C ALA A 113 -0.44 2.36 -0.68
N THR A 114 -0.84 1.47 0.22
CA THR A 114 -0.13 0.21 0.49
C THR A 114 -1.08 -0.96 0.29
N VAL A 115 -0.75 -1.87 -0.64
CA VAL A 115 -1.50 -3.11 -0.87
C VAL A 115 -0.74 -4.27 -0.25
N CYS A 116 -1.43 -5.10 0.53
CA CYS A 116 -0.85 -6.27 1.18
C CYS A 116 -1.66 -7.52 0.84
N PHE A 117 -0.96 -8.53 0.34
CA PHE A 117 -1.52 -9.83 -0.02
C PHE A 117 -1.38 -10.80 1.15
N ILE A 118 -2.44 -11.58 1.34
CA ILE A 118 -2.62 -12.45 2.50
C ILE A 118 -2.45 -13.91 2.07
N ASP A 119 -1.69 -14.68 2.84
CA ASP A 119 -1.51 -16.12 2.63
C ASP A 119 -2.59 -16.96 3.36
N GLU A 120 -2.55 -18.27 3.19
CA GLU A 120 -3.48 -19.22 3.81
C GLU A 120 -3.46 -19.23 5.35
N TYR A 121 -2.40 -18.68 5.96
CA TYR A 121 -2.25 -18.52 7.41
C TYR A 121 -2.68 -17.13 7.89
N ASN A 122 -3.32 -16.34 7.03
CA ASN A 122 -3.69 -14.94 7.27
C ASN A 122 -2.49 -14.00 7.48
N ARG A 123 -1.29 -14.34 7.00
CA ARG A 123 -0.10 -13.49 7.12
C ARG A 123 0.07 -12.63 5.88
N VAL A 124 0.72 -11.48 6.02
CA VAL A 124 1.10 -10.66 4.86
C VAL A 124 2.36 -11.24 4.27
N TYR A 125 2.28 -11.85 3.09
CA TYR A 125 3.45 -12.42 2.43
C TYR A 125 4.02 -11.52 1.32
N MET A 126 3.24 -10.56 0.83
CA MET A 126 3.67 -9.60 -0.17
C MET A 126 3.04 -8.23 0.07
N GLN A 127 3.81 -7.17 -0.15
CA GLN A 127 3.38 -5.78 -0.02
C GLN A 127 3.83 -4.96 -1.23
N TYR A 128 2.94 -4.11 -1.72
CA TYR A 128 3.23 -3.02 -2.64
C TYR A 128 3.05 -1.68 -1.94
N SER A 129 4.04 -0.80 -2.05
CA SER A 129 4.00 0.57 -1.56
C SER A 129 3.98 1.54 -2.73
N PHE A 130 2.90 2.30 -2.84
CA PHE A 130 2.69 3.32 -3.86
C PHE A 130 2.75 4.72 -3.25
N GLN A 131 3.25 5.67 -4.05
CA GLN A 131 3.22 7.09 -3.71
C GLN A 131 2.85 7.97 -4.91
N ASN A 132 2.39 9.19 -4.63
CA ASN A 132 1.96 10.17 -5.63
C ASN A 132 2.96 11.33 -5.85
N ASP A 133 4.18 11.20 -5.34
CA ASP A 133 5.27 12.15 -5.54
C ASP A 133 6.60 11.41 -5.35
N ASP A 134 7.71 11.87 -5.91
CA ASP A 134 9.04 11.28 -5.69
C ASP A 134 10.08 12.38 -5.46
N ILE A 135 10.66 12.39 -4.25
CA ILE A 135 11.68 13.37 -3.85
C ILE A 135 12.95 13.30 -4.70
N SER A 136 13.24 12.13 -5.28
CA SER A 136 14.47 11.84 -6.01
C SER A 136 14.40 12.24 -7.50
N VAL A 137 13.21 12.58 -8.00
CA VAL A 137 12.96 12.79 -9.41
C VAL A 137 12.58 14.24 -9.69
N ASP A 138 13.34 14.93 -10.55
CA ASP A 138 13.07 16.31 -10.95
C ASP A 138 12.53 16.45 -12.39
N SER A 139 12.30 15.33 -13.08
CA SER A 139 11.78 15.32 -14.46
C SER A 139 10.32 15.80 -14.54
N GLU A 140 10.05 16.74 -15.43
CA GLU A 140 8.69 17.25 -15.67
C GLU A 140 7.77 16.18 -16.26
N GLU A 141 8.30 15.20 -17.00
CA GLU A 141 7.54 14.06 -17.51
C GLU A 141 6.89 13.27 -16.36
N PHE A 142 7.68 12.89 -15.35
CA PHE A 142 7.21 12.12 -14.22
C PHE A 142 6.28 12.95 -13.31
N LYS A 143 6.61 14.23 -13.10
CA LYS A 143 5.70 15.17 -12.43
C LYS A 143 4.34 15.23 -13.13
N ASN A 144 4.31 15.26 -14.46
CA ASN A 144 3.06 15.26 -15.23
C ASN A 144 2.27 13.96 -15.09
N ARG A 145 2.94 12.80 -14.97
CA ARG A 145 2.24 11.54 -14.69
C ARG A 145 1.55 11.56 -13.33
N PHE A 146 2.24 12.04 -12.28
CA PHE A 146 1.62 12.23 -10.96
C PHE A 146 0.43 13.20 -11.01
N LYS A 147 0.58 14.34 -11.69
CA LYS A 147 -0.49 15.34 -11.92
C LYS A 147 -1.71 14.79 -12.65
N ASN A 148 -1.56 13.71 -13.42
CA ASN A 148 -2.63 13.01 -14.12
C ASN A 148 -3.22 11.86 -13.29
N ASP A 149 -3.38 12.07 -11.97
CA ASP A 149 -3.94 11.11 -11.02
C ASP A 149 -3.23 9.74 -11.03
N ASN A 150 -1.91 9.64 -11.27
CA ASN A 150 -1.20 8.35 -11.17
C ASN A 150 -0.44 8.21 -9.86
N LEU A 151 -0.37 6.98 -9.38
CA LEU A 151 0.53 6.50 -8.36
C LEU A 151 1.72 5.78 -9.00
N PHE A 152 2.86 5.79 -8.31
CA PHE A 152 4.02 5.00 -8.70
C PHE A 152 4.37 3.99 -7.60
N LEU A 153 4.55 2.73 -7.99
CA LEU A 153 5.06 1.66 -7.14
C LEU A 153 6.54 1.89 -6.85
N VAL A 154 6.84 2.33 -5.63
CA VAL A 154 8.21 2.58 -5.18
C VAL A 154 8.84 1.41 -4.47
N GLU A 155 8.03 0.49 -3.93
CA GLU A 155 8.56 -0.66 -3.24
C GLU A 155 7.66 -1.90 -3.38
N LEU A 156 8.30 -3.04 -3.61
CA LEU A 156 7.72 -4.37 -3.41
C LEU A 156 8.50 -5.06 -2.28
N GLU A 157 7.80 -5.54 -1.25
CA GLU A 157 8.37 -6.42 -0.25
C GLU A 157 7.75 -7.82 -0.36
N VAL A 158 8.57 -8.86 -0.33
CA VAL A 158 8.16 -10.26 -0.25
C VAL A 158 8.67 -10.82 1.07
N PHE A 159 7.75 -11.28 1.92
CA PHE A 159 8.05 -11.84 3.23
C PHE A 159 8.13 -13.37 3.15
N ILE A 160 9.20 -13.93 3.70
CA ILE A 160 9.48 -15.36 3.72
C ILE A 160 9.39 -15.81 5.18
N TYR A 161 8.30 -16.49 5.49
CA TYR A 161 8.06 -17.02 6.82
C TYR A 161 8.73 -18.38 6.99
N PRO A 162 9.24 -18.70 8.20
CA PRO A 162 9.71 -20.05 8.51
C PRO A 162 8.55 -21.06 8.44
N GLU A 163 8.88 -22.33 8.18
CA GLU A 163 7.89 -23.43 8.12
C GLU A 163 7.21 -23.65 9.48
N GLU A 164 7.98 -23.54 10.56
CA GLU A 164 7.47 -23.60 11.92
C GLU A 164 7.25 -22.19 12.46
N MET A 165 6.18 -22.01 13.24
CA MET A 165 5.91 -20.75 13.93
C MET A 165 6.96 -20.53 15.02
N ILE A 166 7.90 -19.63 14.79
CA ILE A 166 9.01 -19.37 15.71
C ILE A 166 8.60 -18.38 16.82
N ASP A 167 7.58 -17.55 16.59
CA ASP A 167 6.98 -16.68 17.60
C ASP A 167 5.49 -16.42 17.31
N GLU A 168 4.71 -16.09 18.36
CA GLU A 168 3.25 -15.88 18.27
C GLU A 168 2.83 -14.75 17.30
N ARG A 169 3.77 -13.93 16.83
CA ARG A 169 3.52 -12.73 16.03
C ARG A 169 4.20 -12.76 14.66
N TRP A 170 4.89 -13.84 14.31
CA TRP A 170 5.75 -13.93 13.12
C TRP A 170 6.67 -12.72 12.94
N GLN A 171 7.24 -12.21 14.04
CA GLN A 171 8.17 -11.09 14.01
C GLN A 171 9.45 -11.48 13.28
N ASN A 172 9.88 -12.73 13.47
CA ASN A 172 11.00 -13.32 12.77
C ASN A 172 10.56 -13.80 11.38
N LYS A 173 10.84 -12.99 10.35
CA LYS A 173 10.68 -13.35 8.94
C LYS A 173 11.85 -12.81 8.13
N ASP A 174 12.27 -13.58 7.13
CA ASP A 174 13.20 -13.08 6.12
C ASP A 174 12.39 -12.25 5.11
N TYR A 175 13.03 -11.33 4.40
CA TYR A 175 12.34 -10.57 3.35
C TYR A 175 13.24 -10.15 2.21
N ILE A 176 12.62 -9.94 1.06
CA ILE A 176 13.24 -9.34 -0.12
C ILE A 176 12.49 -8.06 -0.44
N SER A 177 13.17 -6.92 -0.38
CA SER A 177 12.66 -5.62 -0.82
C SER A 177 13.22 -5.26 -2.18
N TYR A 178 12.35 -4.75 -3.05
CA TYR A 178 12.67 -4.20 -4.37
C TYR A 178 12.26 -2.73 -4.36
N ALA A 179 13.22 -1.81 -4.39
CA ALA A 179 12.98 -0.38 -4.44
C ALA A 179 13.12 0.15 -5.87
N PHE A 180 12.17 0.97 -6.31
CA PHE A 180 12.07 1.50 -7.66
C PHE A 180 12.05 3.02 -7.67
N THR A 181 12.50 3.62 -8.78
CA THR A 181 12.17 5.01 -9.12
C THR A 181 11.53 5.09 -10.51
N PRO A 182 10.75 6.16 -10.80
CA PRO A 182 10.25 6.46 -12.14
C PRO A 182 11.31 6.41 -13.25
N ALA A 183 12.56 6.75 -12.92
CA ALA A 183 13.67 6.77 -13.85
C ALA A 183 14.26 5.37 -14.15
N GLY A 184 13.68 4.30 -13.60
CA GLY A 184 14.12 2.93 -13.82
C GLY A 184 15.23 2.45 -12.88
N TYR A 185 15.48 3.16 -11.77
CA TYR A 185 16.34 2.62 -10.70
C TYR A 185 15.71 1.36 -10.12
N LEU A 186 16.54 0.36 -9.83
CA LEU A 186 16.14 -0.85 -9.12
C LEU A 186 17.24 -1.24 -8.11
N GLU A 187 16.90 -1.26 -6.84
CA GLU A 187 17.69 -1.88 -5.77
C GLU A 187 16.92 -3.08 -5.21
N VAL A 188 17.60 -4.21 -5.06
CA VAL A 188 17.09 -5.41 -4.41
C VAL A 188 17.89 -5.64 -3.15
N THR A 189 17.21 -5.61 -2.01
CA THR A 189 17.80 -5.94 -0.70
C THR A 189 17.16 -7.24 -0.21
N LYS A 190 17.98 -8.24 0.09
CA LYS A 190 17.55 -9.47 0.76
C LYS A 190 18.05 -9.46 2.19
N ILE A 191 17.17 -9.69 3.15
CA ILE A 191 17.50 -9.81 4.56
C ILE A 191 17.04 -11.17 5.05
N PHE A 192 18.00 -12.00 5.45
CA PHE A 192 17.75 -13.31 6.07
C PHE A 192 18.32 -13.28 7.48
N ASP A 193 17.47 -13.28 8.49
CA ASP A 193 17.84 -13.12 9.91
C ASP A 193 17.26 -14.22 10.80
N VAL A 194 16.28 -14.98 10.30
CA VAL A 194 15.52 -15.93 11.12
C VAL A 194 16.29 -17.21 11.45
N ARG A 195 17.34 -17.54 10.69
CA ARG A 195 18.09 -18.80 10.81
C ARG A 195 19.47 -18.68 11.46
N GLY A 196 19.77 -17.56 12.12
CA GLY A 196 20.93 -17.41 13.00
C GLY A 196 22.23 -16.93 12.35
N ASP A 197 22.28 -16.88 11.01
CA ASP A 197 23.36 -16.23 10.26
C ASP A 197 22.78 -15.01 9.54
N ALA A 198 22.69 -13.88 10.25
CA ALA A 198 22.16 -12.63 9.69
C ALA A 198 22.89 -12.28 8.39
N LEU A 199 22.18 -12.35 7.28
CA LEU A 199 22.68 -12.08 5.93
C LEU A 199 21.89 -10.92 5.33
N THR A 200 22.61 -9.89 4.88
CA THR A 200 22.05 -8.83 4.05
C THR A 200 22.78 -8.82 2.71
N GLU A 201 22.07 -9.13 1.64
CA GLU A 201 22.57 -9.00 0.26
C GLU A 201 21.93 -7.80 -0.40
N LYS A 202 22.73 -7.05 -1.17
CA LYS A 202 22.25 -5.93 -1.98
C LYS A 202 22.68 -6.09 -3.43
N TYR A 203 21.75 -5.83 -4.33
CA TYR A 203 21.96 -5.78 -5.76
C TYR A 203 21.35 -4.50 -6.32
N ILE A 204 22.06 -3.82 -7.20
CA ILE A 204 21.56 -2.65 -7.92
C ILE A 204 21.66 -2.97 -9.41
N ALA A 205 20.61 -2.72 -10.18
CA ALA A 205 20.62 -2.95 -11.62
C ALA A 205 21.69 -2.08 -12.31
N GLU A 206 22.47 -2.67 -13.22
CA GLU A 206 23.55 -1.98 -13.94
C GLU A 206 23.04 -0.92 -14.93
N SER A 207 21.78 -1.05 -15.36
CA SER A 207 21.10 -0.14 -16.28
C SER A 207 19.64 0.07 -15.87
N PRO A 208 19.01 1.20 -16.25
CA PRO A 208 17.60 1.44 -15.96
C PRO A 208 16.70 0.29 -16.44
N VAL A 209 15.79 -0.16 -15.57
CA VAL A 209 14.78 -1.17 -15.89
C VAL A 209 13.49 -0.53 -16.36
N ASN A 210 12.67 -1.26 -17.11
CA ASN A 210 11.39 -0.75 -17.63
C ASN A 210 10.29 -0.82 -16.56
N VAL A 211 10.07 0.30 -15.88
CA VAL A 211 9.09 0.43 -14.79
C VAL A 211 7.69 0.84 -15.25
N GLU A 212 7.31 0.62 -16.52
CA GLU A 212 6.02 1.11 -17.01
C GLU A 212 4.82 0.55 -16.24
N SER A 213 4.86 -0.74 -15.87
CA SER A 213 3.80 -1.36 -15.05
C SER A 213 3.83 -0.99 -13.55
N ASN A 214 4.82 -0.20 -13.10
CA ASN A 214 4.82 0.36 -11.74
C ASN A 214 3.87 1.55 -11.62
N TRP A 215 3.46 2.14 -12.73
CA TRP A 215 2.45 3.20 -12.74
C TRP A 215 1.06 2.61 -12.60
N GLU A 216 0.29 3.16 -11.68
CA GLU A 216 -1.07 2.74 -11.37
C GLU A 216 -1.97 3.98 -11.37
N PRO A 217 -3.04 4.04 -12.18
CA PRO A 217 -4.04 5.08 -12.04
C PRO A 217 -4.60 5.08 -10.61
N TYR A 218 -4.75 6.25 -10.01
CA TYR A 218 -5.36 6.36 -8.69
C TYR A 218 -6.78 5.80 -8.76
N PRO A 219 -7.13 4.81 -7.92
CA PRO A 219 -8.37 4.06 -8.08
C PRO A 219 -9.60 4.98 -7.95
N GLU A 220 -10.60 4.75 -8.79
CA GLU A 220 -11.91 5.37 -8.61
C GLU A 220 -12.63 4.74 -7.41
N PHE A 221 -13.40 5.53 -6.67
CA PHE A 221 -14.06 5.01 -5.47
C PHE A 221 -15.07 3.91 -5.83
N GLY A 222 -14.79 2.68 -5.39
CA GLY A 222 -15.60 1.50 -5.68
C GLY A 222 -14.96 0.57 -6.72
N GLU A 223 -14.01 1.07 -7.51
CA GLU A 223 -13.34 0.34 -8.59
C GLU A 223 -11.91 -0.03 -8.17
N TRP A 224 -11.80 -1.03 -7.31
CA TRP A 224 -10.54 -1.39 -6.65
C TRP A 224 -9.73 -2.47 -7.37
N GLU A 225 -10.28 -3.11 -8.39
CA GLU A 225 -9.69 -4.30 -9.03
C GLU A 225 -8.25 -4.08 -9.52
N SER A 226 -7.98 -2.96 -10.17
CA SER A 226 -6.66 -2.68 -10.76
C SER A 226 -5.54 -2.61 -9.71
N ILE A 227 -5.79 -1.95 -8.58
CA ILE A 227 -4.78 -1.80 -7.53
C ILE A 227 -4.54 -3.10 -6.75
N PHE A 228 -5.47 -4.06 -6.78
CA PHE A 228 -5.30 -5.40 -6.20
C PHE A 228 -4.62 -6.42 -7.12
N ARG A 229 -4.12 -6.01 -8.30
CA ARG A 229 -3.37 -6.88 -9.20
C ARG A 229 -2.04 -7.32 -8.59
N MET A 230 -1.93 -8.60 -8.25
CA MET A 230 -0.71 -9.22 -7.71
C MET A 230 0.42 -9.39 -8.74
N LYS A 231 0.10 -9.76 -9.98
CA LYS A 231 1.08 -9.87 -11.07
C LYS A 231 0.95 -8.68 -12.00
N ARG A 232 1.86 -7.72 -11.88
CA ARG A 232 1.78 -6.41 -12.56
C ARG A 232 2.59 -6.34 -13.85
N TRP A 233 3.77 -6.95 -13.84
CA TRP A 233 4.74 -6.81 -14.91
C TRP A 233 4.52 -7.78 -16.06
N LYS A 234 4.77 -7.27 -17.27
CA LYS A 234 4.81 -8.05 -18.51
C LYS A 234 6.22 -8.56 -18.77
N GLU A 235 6.31 -9.47 -19.73
CA GLU A 235 7.61 -9.96 -20.23
C GLU A 235 8.49 -8.78 -20.67
N GLY A 236 9.71 -8.71 -20.13
CA GLY A 236 10.70 -7.68 -20.46
C GLY A 236 10.59 -6.35 -19.70
N GLU A 237 9.66 -6.18 -18.75
CA GLU A 237 9.56 -4.94 -17.96
C GLU A 237 10.56 -4.91 -16.78
N LEU A 238 10.69 -6.02 -16.06
CA LEU A 238 11.66 -6.12 -14.96
C LEU A 238 12.95 -6.82 -15.38
N ALA A 239 14.04 -6.56 -14.66
CA ALA A 239 15.24 -7.39 -14.72
C ALA A 239 14.88 -8.86 -14.44
N GLU A 240 15.62 -9.81 -15.02
CA GLU A 240 15.40 -11.28 -14.92
C GLU A 240 15.45 -11.87 -13.48
N GLY A 241 15.35 -11.06 -12.43
CA GLY A 241 15.55 -11.44 -11.03
C GLY A 241 14.34 -11.40 -10.09
N ILE A 242 13.19 -10.83 -10.45
CA ILE A 242 12.02 -10.78 -9.54
C ILE A 242 11.28 -12.13 -9.59
N LYS A 243 11.57 -13.01 -8.63
CA LYS A 243 10.79 -14.21 -8.38
C LYS A 243 9.68 -13.89 -7.37
N LEU A 244 8.47 -13.63 -7.88
CA LEU A 244 7.30 -13.56 -7.03
C LEU A 244 6.94 -14.97 -6.51
N PRO A 245 6.39 -15.11 -5.30
CA PRO A 245 5.84 -16.38 -4.84
C PRO A 245 4.86 -16.92 -5.87
N GLU A 246 5.01 -18.20 -6.25
CA GLU A 246 3.96 -18.88 -6.99
C GLU A 246 2.74 -18.95 -6.08
N ASN A 247 1.62 -18.41 -6.57
CA ASN A 247 0.31 -18.34 -5.92
C ASN A 247 0.18 -19.33 -4.75
N THR A 248 0.37 -18.87 -3.51
CA THR A 248 0.13 -19.68 -2.31
C THR A 248 -1.35 -19.99 -2.32
N GLY A 249 -1.67 -21.25 -2.59
CA GLY A 249 -2.92 -21.67 -3.20
C GLY A 249 -4.17 -21.10 -2.54
N ASN A 250 -4.93 -20.34 -3.33
CA ASN A 250 -6.35 -20.03 -3.08
C ASN A 250 -7.10 -19.98 -4.42
#